data_AF-A0A948PS49-F1
#
_entry.id   AF-A0A948PS49-F1
#
_cell.length_a   1.000
_cell.length_b   1.000
_cell.length_c   1.000
_cell.angle_alpha   90.00
_cell.angle_beta   90.00
_cell.angle_gamma   90.00
#
_symmetry.space_group_name_H-M   'P 1'
#
loop_
_entity.id
_entity.type
_entity.pdbx_description
1 polymer ?
#
loop_
_entity_poly.entity_id
_entity_poly.type
_entity_poly.pdbx_seq_one_letter_code
_entity_poly.pdbx_strand_id
1 'polypeptide(L)' 'MKATSYKYTYRTRVGDYRIIYSVILSTLMIEVIRVGHRKDIYKKLT' A
#
# COMPACT_ATOMS: atom_id res chain seq x y z
N MET A 1 -12.45 -1.82 19.73
CA MET A 1 -11.19 -1.05 19.70
C MET A 1 -10.94 -0.60 18.26
N LYS A 2 -11.21 0.67 17.92
CA LYS A 2 -10.75 1.26 16.66
C LYS A 2 -9.35 1.83 16.92
N ALA A 3 -8.32 1.20 16.37
CA ALA A 3 -7.00 1.80 16.35
C ALA A 3 -7.07 3.04 15.47
N THR A 4 -6.88 4.22 16.06
CA THR A 4 -6.67 5.48 15.34
C THR A 4 -5.31 5.39 14.66
N SER A 5 -5.24 4.70 13.52
CA SER A 5 -4.02 4.48 12.76
C SER A 5 -3.72 5.72 11.91
N TYR A 6 -2.55 6.33 12.11
CA TYR A 6 -1.96 7.21 11.10
C TYR A 6 -1.57 6.36 9.89
N LYS A 7 -2.47 6.25 8.89
CA LYS A 7 -2.25 5.47 7.68
C LYS A 7 -1.39 6.25 6.69
N TYR A 8 -0.07 6.12 6.81
CA TYR A 8 0.83 6.54 5.75
C TYR A 8 0.79 5.48 4.63
N THR A 9 0.44 5.90 3.42
CA THR A 9 0.48 5.03 2.23
C THR A 9 1.85 5.15 1.58
N TYR A 10 2.60 4.06 1.58
CA TYR A 10 3.92 3.95 0.96
C TYR A 10 3.82 3.22 -0.38
N ARG A 11 4.83 3.42 -1.23
CA ARG A 11 4.95 2.77 -2.52
C ARG A 11 6.38 2.35 -2.80
N THR A 12 6.59 1.09 -3.18
CA THR A 12 7.89 0.60 -3.69
C THR A 12 7.77 0.06 -5.11
N ARG A 13 8.88 0.11 -5.87
CA ARG A 13 9.00 -0.40 -7.25
C ARG A 13 9.73 -1.73 -7.22
N VAL A 14 9.15 -2.74 -7.86
CA VAL A 14 9.77 -4.06 -8.06
C VAL A 14 9.69 -4.38 -9.54
N GLY A 15 10.79 -4.13 -10.27
CA GLY A 15 10.77 -4.15 -11.73
C GLY A 15 9.66 -3.25 -12.26
N ASP A 16 8.77 -3.78 -13.10
CA ASP A 16 7.62 -3.05 -13.63
C ASP A 16 6.36 -3.08 -12.76
N TYR A 17 6.44 -3.62 -11.55
CA TYR A 17 5.34 -3.62 -10.59
C TYR A 17 5.52 -2.51 -9.55
N ARG A 18 4.39 -2.07 -9.02
CA ARG A 18 4.28 -1.19 -7.85
C ARG A 18 3.58 -1.96 -6.74
N ILE A 19 4.09 -1.82 -5.53
CA ILE A 19 3.46 -2.32 -4.31
C ILE A 19 3.06 -1.10 -3.52
N ILE A 20 1.77 -0.99 -3.19
CA ILE A 20 1.20 0.02 -2.33
C ILE A 20 0.91 -0.64 -0.99
N TYR A 21 1.44 -0.09 0.10
CA TYR A 21 1.30 -0.66 1.44
C TYR A 21 1.17 0.43 2.50
N SER A 22 0.65 0.08 3.67
CA SER A 22 0.67 0.93 4.86
C SER A 22 1.51 0.28 5.95
N VAL A 23 2.11 1.10 6.82
CA VAL A 23 2.87 0.63 7.99
C VAL A 23 2.07 0.97 9.23
N ILE A 24 1.71 -0.06 10.00
CA ILE A 24 0.99 0.07 11.26
C ILE A 24 1.99 -0.11 12.40
N LEU A 25 2.51 1.01 12.90
CA LEU A 25 3.55 1.03 13.93
C LEU A 25 3.09 0.44 15.27
N SER A 26 1.81 0.57 15.60
CA SER A 26 1.26 0.06 16.87
C SER A 26 1.34 -1.47 17.00
N THR A 27 1.48 -2.19 15.87
CA THR A 27 1.48 -3.65 15.84
C THR A 27 2.63 -4.22 15.01
N LEU A 28 3.63 -3.40 14.65
CA LEU A 28 4.74 -3.76 13.76
C LEU A 28 4.27 -4.52 12.51
N MET A 29 3.21 -4.03 11.87
CA MET A 29 2.55 -4.73 10.75
C MET A 29 2.67 -3.93 9.46
N ILE A 30 2.95 -4.61 8.35
CA ILE A 30 2.88 -4.04 7.00
C ILE A 30 1.61 -4.57 6.33
N GLU A 31 0.69 -3.68 5.98
CA GLU A 31 -0.55 -4.02 5.27
C GLU A 31 -0.35 -3.74 3.76
N VAL A 32 -0.34 -4.77 2.93
CA VAL A 32 -0.23 -4.62 1.47
C VAL A 32 -1.62 -4.32 0.89
N ILE A 33 -1.81 -3.12 0.36
CA ILE A 33 -3.09 -2.63 -0.17
C ILE A 33 -3.29 -3.06 -1.63
N ARG A 34 -2.23 -2.96 -2.45
CA ARG A 34 -2.31 -3.30 -3.88
C ARG A 34 -0.94 -3.67 -4.42
N VAL A 35 -0.90 -4.72 -5.23
CA VAL A 35 0.24 -5.06 -6.08
C VAL A 35 -0.24 -5.01 -7.53
N GLY A 36 0.48 -4.31 -8.40
CA GLY A 36 0.06 -4.19 -9.79
C GLY A 36 1.13 -3.65 -10.70
N HIS A 37 1.02 -3.95 -11.98
CA HIS A 37 1.93 -3.46 -13.00
C HIS A 37 1.85 -1.92 -13.13
N ARG A 38 2.94 -1.27 -13.55
CA ARG A 38 3.09 0.20 -13.52
C ARG A 38 1.99 0.93 -14.28
N LYS A 39 1.48 0.30 -15.36
CA LYS A 39 0.48 0.85 -16.28
C LYS A 39 -0.95 0.75 -15.73
N ASP A 40 -1.16 -0.15 -14.77
CA ASP A 40 -2.51 -0.62 -14.40
C ASP A 40 -2.82 -0.34 -12.93
N ILE A 41 -1.81 -0.14 -12.08
CA ILE A 41 -2.01 0.03 -10.63
C ILE A 41 -2.85 1.26 -10.26
N TYR A 42 -2.86 2.29 -11.12
CA TYR A 42 -3.67 3.49 -10.96
C TYR A 42 -5.00 3.43 -11.74
N LYS A 43 -5.20 2.44 -12.63
CA LYS A 43 -6.34 2.40 -13.57
C LYS A 43 -7.64 1.86 -12.97
N LYS A 44 -7.70 1.55 -11.68
CA LYS A 44 -8.97 1.24 -11.00
C LYS A 44 -9.43 2.44 -10.18
N LEU A 45 -10.00 3.43 -10.87
CA LEU A 45 -10.80 4.55 -10.37
C LEU A 45 -11.71 5.10 -11.51
N THR A 46 -12.23 4.20 -12.34
CA THR A 46 -13.28 4.49 -13.33
C THR A 46 -14.27 3.35 -13.31
#